data_AF-A0A6G3XJL7-F1
#
_entry.id   AF-A0A6G3XJL7-F1
#
_cell.length_a   1.000
_cell.length_b   1.000
_cell.length_c   1.000
_cell.angle_alpha   90.00
_cell.angle_beta   90.00
_cell.angle_gamma   90.00
#
_symmetry.space_group_name_H-M   'P 1'
#
loop_
_entity.id
_entity.type
_entity.pdbx_description
1 polymer ?
#
loop_
_entity_poly.entity_id
_entity_poly.type
_entity_poly.pdbx_seq_one_letter_code
_entity_poly.pdbx_strand_id
1 'polypeptide(L)'
;RQMAAAELDRLRILLFGGEPLLNPRGCLELLERASGIGMTSAWMISNTTLLTPRLARQLSDLGLDSVQVTFDGDRADHDRIRVNRADNGGTYDKIVRNIVAASEATPIRWTLRVNVSQETFDGVDALIDRLAAELDPSRCALYFARVGDVGIGYANNLLHTGELSAHFTRWQRRALELGFTVSRPGARRPCRTCGHTEGRYGAVISADGTLASCWETAGKPDWEVGTAAEGYRPADATRDRWIACEDLYRYDEDARVLARFRDSVDATLLDYLDETERL
;
A
#
# COMPACT_ATOMS: atom_id res chain seq x y z
N ARG A 1 -11.90 0.40 28.53
CA ARG A 1 -10.67 0.45 27.71
C ARG A 1 -10.37 -0.97 27.23
N GLN A 2 -10.95 -1.40 26.11
CA GLN A 2 -10.81 -2.78 25.61
C GLN A 2 -9.37 -3.13 25.21
N MET A 3 -8.61 -2.17 24.65
CA MET A 3 -7.18 -2.37 24.33
C MET A 3 -6.34 -2.72 25.56
N ALA A 4 -6.53 -2.00 26.67
CA ALA A 4 -5.78 -2.26 27.91
C ALA A 4 -6.09 -3.65 28.49
N ALA A 5 -7.33 -4.14 28.35
CA ALA A 5 -7.70 -5.51 28.75
C ALA A 5 -7.02 -6.59 27.88
N ALA A 6 -6.60 -6.24 26.67
CA ALA A 6 -5.84 -7.10 25.77
C ALA A 6 -4.32 -6.87 25.87
N GLU A 7 -3.85 -6.12 26.88
CA GLU A 7 -2.43 -5.75 27.07
C GLU A 7 -1.85 -4.97 25.88
N LEU A 8 -2.68 -4.13 25.25
CA LEU A 8 -2.31 -3.26 24.13
C LEU A 8 -2.49 -1.78 24.51
N ASP A 9 -1.53 -0.96 24.10
CA ASP A 9 -1.46 0.47 24.39
C ASP A 9 -1.26 1.35 23.14
N ARG A 10 -1.02 0.75 21.98
CA ARG A 10 -0.76 1.46 20.71
C ARG A 10 -1.79 1.11 19.65
N LEU A 11 -2.31 2.15 19.02
CA LEU A 11 -3.19 2.05 17.86
C LEU A 11 -2.46 2.55 16.60
N ARG A 12 -2.66 1.83 15.51
CA ARG A 12 -2.20 2.17 14.17
C ARG A 12 -3.38 2.12 13.23
N ILE A 13 -3.57 3.16 12.43
CA ILE A 13 -4.72 3.25 11.51
C ILE A 13 -4.24 3.35 10.08
N LEU A 14 -4.77 2.48 9.23
CA LEU A 14 -4.69 2.62 7.78
C LEU A 14 -6.07 3.03 7.27
N LEU A 15 -6.16 4.21 6.68
CA LEU A 15 -7.33 4.64 5.93
C LEU A 15 -7.29 3.99 4.54
N PHE A 16 -8.21 3.05 4.30
CA PHE A 16 -8.24 2.19 3.11
C PHE A 16 -9.64 2.05 2.52
N GLY A 17 -9.75 1.32 1.41
CA GLY A 17 -10.99 0.95 0.75
C GLY A 17 -10.83 1.06 -0.77
N GLY A 18 -11.86 1.59 -1.44
CA GLY A 18 -11.74 2.04 -2.82
C GLY A 18 -10.98 3.37 -2.89
N GLU A 19 -11.65 4.46 -2.54
CA GLU A 19 -11.04 5.78 -2.40
C GLU A 19 -11.51 6.43 -1.08
N PRO A 20 -10.67 6.49 -0.03
CA PRO A 20 -11.05 7.06 1.27
C PRO A 20 -11.56 8.50 1.19
N LEU A 21 -11.02 9.30 0.27
CA LEU A 21 -11.35 10.71 0.13
C LEU A 21 -12.72 10.96 -0.54
N LEU A 22 -13.45 9.91 -0.94
CA LEU A 22 -14.89 10.03 -1.23
C LEU A 22 -15.70 10.29 0.04
N ASN A 23 -15.19 9.92 1.22
CA ASN A 23 -15.77 10.25 2.51
C ASN A 23 -14.72 10.92 3.42
N PRO A 24 -14.34 12.18 3.13
CA PRO A 24 -13.32 12.87 3.91
C PRO A 24 -13.78 13.13 5.34
N ARG A 25 -15.10 13.30 5.57
CA ARG A 25 -15.67 13.45 6.92
C ARG A 25 -15.39 12.21 7.77
N GLY A 26 -15.61 11.01 7.24
CA GLY A 26 -15.32 9.76 7.95
C GLY A 26 -13.84 9.61 8.29
N CYS A 27 -12.96 9.99 7.36
CA CYS A 27 -11.51 9.98 7.61
C CYS A 27 -11.12 10.90 8.77
N LEU A 28 -11.61 12.14 8.77
CA LEU A 28 -11.32 13.12 9.82
C LEU A 28 -11.87 12.66 11.18
N GLU A 29 -13.12 12.19 11.23
CA GLU A 29 -13.76 11.74 12.47
C GLU A 29 -13.05 10.51 13.07
N LEU A 30 -12.60 9.56 12.22
CA LEU A 30 -11.84 8.40 12.68
C LEU A 30 -10.51 8.82 13.31
N LEU A 31 -9.74 9.69 12.66
CA LEU A 31 -8.45 10.15 13.18
C LEU A 31 -8.61 10.97 14.47
N GLU A 32 -9.61 11.86 14.51
CA GLU A 32 -9.92 12.66 15.69
C GLU A 32 -10.25 11.78 16.90
N ARG A 33 -11.15 10.80 16.73
CA ARG A 33 -11.50 9.86 17.81
C ARG A 33 -10.31 8.96 18.20
N ALA A 34 -9.50 8.56 17.22
CA ALA A 34 -8.33 7.71 17.45
C ALA A 34 -7.23 8.41 18.27
N SER A 35 -7.08 9.73 18.12
CA SER A 35 -6.11 10.51 18.90
C SER A 35 -6.28 10.35 20.41
N GLY A 36 -7.53 10.19 20.88
CA GLY A 36 -7.86 10.00 22.30
C GLY A 36 -7.65 8.59 22.85
N ILE A 37 -7.26 7.61 22.01
CA ILE A 37 -7.17 6.18 22.38
C ILE A 37 -5.81 5.53 22.09
N GLY A 38 -4.75 6.34 22.00
CA GLY A 38 -3.36 5.84 21.87
C GLY A 38 -2.90 5.63 20.43
N MET A 39 -3.44 6.40 19.48
CA MET A 39 -2.94 6.41 18.11
C MET A 39 -1.47 6.85 18.06
N THR A 40 -0.64 6.01 17.45
CA THR A 40 0.81 6.23 17.31
C THR A 40 1.27 6.46 15.88
N SER A 41 0.46 6.05 14.89
CA SER A 41 0.70 6.32 13.47
C SER A 41 -0.59 6.16 12.69
N ALA A 42 -0.75 6.99 11.66
CA ALA A 42 -1.86 6.87 10.73
C ALA A 42 -1.38 7.13 9.30
N TRP A 43 -1.75 6.24 8.38
CA TRP A 43 -1.44 6.39 6.97
C TRP A 43 -2.67 6.10 6.12
N MET A 44 -2.59 6.46 4.83
CA MET A 44 -3.68 6.30 3.88
C MET A 44 -3.16 5.65 2.61
N ILE A 45 -3.97 4.81 1.97
CA ILE A 45 -3.77 4.45 0.56
C ILE A 45 -4.90 5.12 -0.23
N SER A 46 -4.54 5.97 -1.18
CA SER A 46 -5.49 6.79 -1.95
C SER A 46 -4.98 6.98 -3.37
N ASN A 47 -5.91 7.17 -4.30
CA ASN A 47 -5.61 7.66 -5.63
C ASN A 47 -5.28 9.15 -5.66
N THR A 48 -5.40 9.86 -4.54
CA THR A 48 -5.09 11.29 -4.32
C THR A 48 -5.80 12.31 -5.20
N THR A 49 -6.66 11.90 -6.13
CA THR A 49 -7.34 12.81 -7.07
C THR A 49 -8.29 13.80 -6.39
N LEU A 50 -8.68 13.54 -5.13
CA LEU A 50 -9.55 14.40 -4.31
C LEU A 50 -8.78 15.14 -3.19
N LEU A 51 -7.46 14.94 -3.07
CA LEU A 51 -6.66 15.51 -2.00
C LEU A 51 -6.33 16.98 -2.30
N THR A 52 -7.08 17.89 -1.69
CA THR A 52 -6.78 19.33 -1.74
C THR A 52 -5.77 19.72 -0.66
N PRO A 53 -5.03 20.84 -0.80
CA PRO A 53 -4.12 21.32 0.25
C PRO A 53 -4.81 21.58 1.60
N ARG A 54 -6.07 22.03 1.57
CA ARG A 54 -6.87 22.21 2.79
C ARG A 54 -7.15 20.88 3.47
N LEU A 55 -7.59 19.88 2.72
CA LEU A 55 -7.88 18.55 3.26
C LEU A 55 -6.62 17.85 3.76
N ALA A 56 -5.51 17.99 3.04
CA ALA A 56 -4.20 17.50 3.46
C ALA A 56 -3.80 18.08 4.83
N ARG A 57 -3.96 19.41 5.04
CA ARG A 57 -3.71 20.03 6.35
C ARG A 57 -4.59 19.44 7.44
N GLN A 58 -5.90 19.34 7.21
CA GLN A 58 -6.82 18.78 8.20
C GLN A 58 -6.47 17.34 8.59
N LEU A 59 -6.07 16.50 7.62
CA LEU A 59 -5.63 15.13 7.88
C LEU A 59 -4.29 15.09 8.63
N SER A 60 -3.33 15.93 8.20
CA SER A 60 -2.00 16.03 8.84
C SER A 60 -2.09 16.52 10.29
N ASP A 61 -2.95 17.50 10.57
CA ASP A 61 -3.18 18.06 11.91
C ASP A 61 -3.77 17.00 12.86
N LEU A 62 -4.48 16.01 12.31
CA LEU A 62 -5.01 14.86 13.04
C LEU A 62 -4.06 13.65 13.05
N GLY A 63 -2.81 13.82 12.64
CA GLY A 63 -1.76 12.80 12.76
C GLY A 63 -1.62 11.86 11.58
N LEU A 64 -2.21 12.15 10.42
CA LEU A 64 -1.88 11.42 9.19
C LEU A 64 -0.43 11.72 8.78
N ASP A 65 0.43 10.71 8.81
CA ASP A 65 1.88 10.85 8.58
C ASP A 65 2.28 10.60 7.13
N SER A 66 1.55 9.75 6.42
CA SER A 66 1.93 9.29 5.09
C SER A 66 0.75 8.87 4.22
N VAL A 67 0.94 9.01 2.91
CA VAL A 67 -0.01 8.58 1.88
C VAL A 67 0.71 7.71 0.88
N GLN A 68 0.20 6.50 0.68
CA GLN A 68 0.61 5.64 -0.42
C GLN A 68 -0.24 5.92 -1.66
N VAL A 69 0.43 6.09 -2.79
CA VAL A 69 -0.16 6.38 -4.10
C VAL A 69 0.34 5.33 -5.08
N THR A 70 -0.56 4.79 -5.90
CA THR A 70 -0.18 3.77 -6.89
C THR A 70 -0.01 4.39 -8.28
N PHE A 71 1.05 4.01 -8.98
CA PHE A 71 1.29 4.30 -10.39
C PHE A 71 1.34 3.00 -11.20
N ASP A 72 0.58 2.95 -12.29
CA ASP A 72 0.48 1.78 -13.19
C ASP A 72 1.24 2.06 -14.50
N GLY A 73 2.56 2.20 -14.43
CA GLY A 73 3.44 2.55 -15.57
C GLY A 73 3.66 4.05 -15.76
N ASP A 74 4.37 4.43 -16.84
CA ASP A 74 4.57 5.85 -17.20
C ASP A 74 3.22 6.50 -17.56
N ARG A 75 3.18 7.82 -17.72
CA ARG A 75 1.97 8.62 -17.92
C ARG A 75 0.95 8.00 -18.90
N ALA A 76 1.39 7.51 -20.07
CA ALA A 76 0.47 6.92 -21.05
C ALA A 76 -0.13 5.59 -20.60
N ASP A 77 0.67 4.72 -19.97
CA ASP A 77 0.20 3.44 -19.43
C ASP A 77 -0.74 3.67 -18.24
N HIS A 78 -0.35 4.58 -17.36
CA HIS A 78 -1.13 4.97 -16.20
C HIS A 78 -2.49 5.52 -16.62
N ASP A 79 -2.54 6.45 -17.56
CA ASP A 79 -3.79 7.08 -18.01
C ASP A 79 -4.68 6.11 -18.79
N ARG A 80 -4.11 5.05 -19.38
CA ARG A 80 -4.87 3.96 -20.00
C ARG A 80 -5.50 3.03 -18.97
N ILE A 81 -4.79 2.73 -17.89
CA ILE A 81 -5.24 1.79 -16.84
C ILE A 81 -6.13 2.48 -15.81
N ARG A 82 -5.75 3.68 -15.37
CA ARG A 82 -6.44 4.51 -14.39
C ARG A 82 -7.09 5.71 -15.06
N VAL A 83 -8.35 5.52 -15.41
CA VAL A 83 -9.19 6.57 -15.99
C VAL A 83 -10.11 7.20 -14.94
N ASN A 84 -10.31 8.50 -15.06
CA ASN A 84 -11.34 9.21 -14.33
C ASN A 84 -12.73 8.74 -14.78
N ARG A 85 -13.58 8.31 -13.85
CA ARG A 85 -14.92 7.80 -14.17
C ARG A 85 -15.88 8.86 -14.73
N ALA A 86 -15.60 10.14 -14.53
CA ALA A 86 -16.49 11.21 -14.98
C ALA A 86 -16.39 11.47 -16.50
N ASP A 87 -15.19 11.38 -17.07
CA ASP A 87 -14.89 11.79 -18.45
C ASP A 87 -13.97 10.80 -19.19
N ASN A 88 -13.59 9.69 -18.57
CA ASN A 88 -12.61 8.72 -19.07
C ASN A 88 -11.23 9.34 -19.36
N GLY A 89 -10.91 10.48 -18.74
CA GLY A 89 -9.62 11.16 -18.85
C GLY A 89 -8.55 10.52 -17.98
N GLY A 90 -7.28 10.77 -18.33
CA GLY A 90 -6.12 10.33 -17.55
C GLY A 90 -6.06 10.95 -16.15
N THR A 91 -5.49 10.23 -15.19
CA THR A 91 -5.36 10.68 -13.80
C THR A 91 -3.95 11.10 -13.41
N TYR A 92 -2.91 10.74 -14.17
CA TYR A 92 -1.51 10.94 -13.79
C TYR A 92 -1.20 12.40 -13.41
N ASP A 93 -1.48 13.36 -14.29
CA ASP A 93 -1.15 14.77 -14.04
C ASP A 93 -1.91 15.35 -12.84
N LYS A 94 -3.12 14.86 -12.59
CA LYS A 94 -3.93 15.30 -11.44
C LYS A 94 -3.32 14.77 -10.13
N ILE A 95 -2.90 13.51 -10.13
CA ILE A 95 -2.24 12.85 -9.00
C ILE A 95 -0.96 13.60 -8.63
N VAL A 96 -0.06 13.80 -9.60
CA VAL A 96 1.23 14.49 -9.40
C VAL A 96 1.01 15.91 -8.88
N ARG A 97 0.11 16.69 -9.49
CA ARG A 97 -0.21 18.05 -9.01
C ARG A 97 -0.73 18.08 -7.58
N ASN A 98 -1.59 17.12 -7.20
CA ASN A 98 -2.12 17.05 -5.85
C ASN A 98 -1.04 16.64 -4.83
N ILE A 99 -0.12 15.74 -5.19
CA ILE A 99 1.04 15.39 -4.36
C ILE A 99 1.90 16.64 -4.11
N VAL A 100 2.22 17.41 -5.14
CA VAL A 100 3.00 18.65 -5.01
C VAL A 100 2.28 19.66 -4.11
N ALA A 101 1.01 19.95 -4.38
CA ALA A 101 0.26 20.95 -3.61
C ALA A 101 0.02 20.54 -2.14
N ALA A 102 -0.17 19.24 -1.87
CA ALA A 102 -0.25 18.72 -0.51
C ALA A 102 1.11 18.74 0.20
N SER A 103 2.20 18.51 -0.55
CA SER A 103 3.57 18.62 -0.03
C SER A 103 3.90 20.04 0.39
N GLU A 104 3.55 21.05 -0.39
CA GLU A 104 3.75 22.46 -0.02
C GLU A 104 3.00 22.86 1.26
N ALA A 105 1.88 22.19 1.54
CA ALA A 105 0.99 22.52 2.63
C ALA A 105 1.23 21.74 3.93
N THR A 106 1.95 20.61 3.88
CA THR A 106 2.02 19.65 4.99
C THR A 106 3.36 18.89 5.02
N PRO A 107 3.75 18.27 6.14
CA PRO A 107 4.91 17.38 6.22
C PRO A 107 4.63 15.92 5.77
N ILE A 108 3.44 15.61 5.24
CA ILE A 108 3.03 14.25 4.84
C ILE A 108 4.07 13.60 3.92
N ARG A 109 4.47 12.37 4.23
CA ARG A 109 5.39 11.59 3.38
C ARG A 109 4.63 10.80 2.33
N TRP A 110 5.26 10.52 1.20
CA TRP A 110 4.64 9.79 0.10
C TRP A 110 5.27 8.41 -0.05
N THR A 111 4.44 7.39 -0.22
CA THR A 111 4.91 6.09 -0.66
C THR A 111 4.37 5.82 -2.05
N LEU A 112 5.22 5.92 -3.06
CA LEU A 112 4.89 5.68 -4.45
C LEU A 112 5.05 4.18 -4.71
N ARG A 113 3.92 3.51 -4.96
CA ARG A 113 3.87 2.10 -5.31
C ARG A 113 3.75 1.97 -6.83
N VAL A 114 4.72 1.36 -7.49
CA VAL A 114 4.65 1.08 -8.92
C VAL A 114 4.13 -0.33 -9.13
N ASN A 115 2.99 -0.45 -9.81
CA ASN A 115 2.43 -1.70 -10.28
C ASN A 115 3.15 -2.15 -11.54
N VAL A 116 3.75 -3.33 -11.49
CA VAL A 116 4.51 -3.90 -12.60
C VAL A 116 3.76 -5.10 -13.17
N SER A 117 3.44 -5.04 -14.46
CA SER A 117 2.87 -6.14 -15.23
C SER A 117 3.48 -6.19 -16.63
N GLN A 118 3.07 -7.17 -17.45
CA GLN A 118 3.50 -7.25 -18.84
C GLN A 118 3.17 -6.00 -19.67
N GLU A 119 2.23 -5.16 -19.20
CA GLU A 119 1.83 -3.96 -19.90
C GLU A 119 2.57 -2.70 -19.45
N THR A 120 3.13 -2.69 -18.24
CA THR A 120 3.73 -1.50 -17.63
C THR A 120 5.24 -1.62 -17.46
N PHE A 121 5.78 -2.83 -17.56
CA PHE A 121 7.19 -3.16 -17.32
C PHE A 121 8.17 -2.27 -18.11
N ASP A 122 7.93 -2.08 -19.41
CA ASP A 122 8.82 -1.30 -20.28
C ASP A 122 8.85 0.19 -19.95
N GLY A 123 7.77 0.72 -19.36
CA GLY A 123 7.63 2.14 -19.01
C GLY A 123 8.24 2.51 -17.65
N VAL A 124 8.68 1.54 -16.84
CA VAL A 124 9.08 1.81 -15.45
C VAL A 124 10.33 2.71 -15.36
N ASP A 125 11.34 2.51 -16.21
CA ASP A 125 12.53 3.38 -16.18
C ASP A 125 12.18 4.84 -16.47
N ALA A 126 11.34 5.10 -17.48
CA ALA A 126 10.86 6.44 -17.81
C ALA A 126 9.99 7.04 -16.70
N LEU A 127 9.14 6.23 -16.06
CA LEU A 127 8.33 6.66 -14.92
C LEU A 127 9.21 7.14 -13.75
N ILE A 128 10.28 6.42 -13.41
CA ILE A 128 11.16 6.78 -12.29
C ILE A 128 11.78 8.16 -12.53
N ASP A 129 12.33 8.40 -13.72
CA ASP A 129 12.93 9.68 -14.09
C ASP A 129 11.88 10.81 -14.10
N ARG A 130 10.68 10.54 -14.61
CA ARG A 130 9.57 11.50 -14.63
C ARG A 130 9.15 11.88 -13.21
N LEU A 131 8.93 10.90 -12.34
CA LEU A 131 8.56 11.15 -10.94
C LEU A 131 9.65 11.97 -10.23
N ALA A 132 10.93 11.71 -10.49
CA ALA A 132 12.02 12.50 -9.90
C ALA A 132 12.07 13.94 -10.39
N ALA A 133 11.65 14.20 -11.63
CA ALA A 133 11.59 15.54 -12.20
C ALA A 133 10.37 16.33 -11.73
N GLU A 134 9.27 15.65 -11.42
CA GLU A 134 7.98 16.27 -11.11
C GLU A 134 7.67 16.35 -9.60
N LEU A 135 8.32 15.52 -8.78
CA LEU A 135 8.13 15.44 -7.32
C LEU A 135 9.45 15.74 -6.59
N ASP A 136 9.36 16.02 -5.29
CA ASP A 136 10.52 16.04 -4.39
C ASP A 136 10.85 14.60 -3.94
N PRO A 137 11.95 13.98 -4.43
CA PRO A 137 12.27 12.59 -4.11
C PRO A 137 12.58 12.37 -2.62
N SER A 138 13.09 13.39 -1.92
CA SER A 138 13.44 13.30 -0.50
C SER A 138 12.23 13.08 0.42
N ARG A 139 11.03 13.37 -0.10
CA ARG A 139 9.75 13.16 0.57
C ARG A 139 9.05 11.87 0.17
N CYS A 140 9.65 11.11 -0.74
CA CYS A 140 9.03 9.98 -1.40
C CYS A 140 9.83 8.69 -1.12
N ALA A 141 9.11 7.65 -0.71
CA ALA A 141 9.56 6.27 -0.81
C ALA A 141 9.05 5.68 -2.12
N LEU A 142 9.88 4.97 -2.87
CA LEU A 142 9.51 4.32 -4.12
C LEU A 142 9.71 2.81 -4.00
N TYR A 143 8.70 2.03 -4.38
CA TYR A 143 8.81 0.57 -4.43
C TYR A 143 7.98 -0.02 -5.55
N PHE A 144 8.40 -1.20 -6.00
CA PHE A 144 7.85 -1.90 -7.16
C PHE A 144 7.16 -3.17 -6.69
N ALA A 145 5.98 -3.42 -7.23
CA ALA A 145 5.22 -4.61 -6.90
C ALA A 145 4.64 -5.21 -8.18
N ARG A 146 4.99 -6.46 -8.45
CA ARG A 146 4.36 -7.22 -9.52
C ARG A 146 2.87 -7.38 -9.24
N VAL A 147 2.03 -7.11 -10.23
CA VAL A 147 0.59 -7.34 -10.14
C VAL A 147 0.32 -8.85 -10.07
N GLY A 148 -0.41 -9.32 -9.08
CA GLY A 148 -0.84 -10.73 -9.01
C GLY A 148 -1.96 -11.00 -10.01
N ASP A 149 -2.00 -12.22 -10.56
CA ASP A 149 -3.16 -12.74 -11.26
C ASP A 149 -4.02 -13.51 -10.25
N VAL A 150 -5.27 -13.09 -10.07
CA VAL A 150 -6.22 -13.73 -9.14
C VAL A 150 -7.30 -14.53 -9.88
N GLY A 151 -7.14 -14.71 -11.20
CA GLY A 151 -8.06 -15.45 -12.07
C GLY A 151 -9.36 -14.71 -12.39
N ILE A 152 -9.40 -13.38 -12.18
CA ILE A 152 -10.61 -12.56 -12.39
C ILE A 152 -10.24 -11.28 -13.14
N GLY A 153 -10.76 -11.13 -14.36
CA GLY A 153 -10.79 -9.87 -15.10
C GLY A 153 -9.44 -9.35 -15.64
N TYR A 154 -8.32 -9.92 -15.21
CA TYR A 154 -6.97 -9.55 -15.67
C TYR A 154 -6.08 -10.78 -15.67
N ALA A 155 -5.27 -10.95 -16.72
CA ALA A 155 -4.24 -11.97 -16.79
C ALA A 155 -2.86 -11.32 -16.72
N ASN A 156 -1.95 -11.83 -15.89
CA ASN A 156 -0.56 -11.35 -15.83
C ASN A 156 0.45 -12.43 -16.16
N ASN A 157 1.00 -12.36 -17.37
CA ASN A 157 1.98 -13.32 -17.87
C ASN A 157 3.45 -12.93 -17.59
N LEU A 158 3.69 -11.84 -16.85
CA LEU A 158 5.03 -11.47 -16.42
C LEU A 158 5.50 -12.48 -15.36
N LEU A 159 6.53 -13.27 -15.63
CA LEU A 159 7.01 -14.32 -14.72
C LEU A 159 8.16 -13.84 -13.81
N HIS A 160 8.36 -14.51 -12.68
CA HIS A 160 9.49 -14.23 -11.78
C HIS A 160 10.79 -14.83 -12.35
N THR A 161 11.41 -14.10 -13.27
CA THR A 161 12.68 -14.47 -13.92
C THR A 161 13.88 -13.75 -13.31
N GLY A 162 15.09 -14.22 -13.60
CA GLY A 162 16.33 -13.50 -13.25
C GLY A 162 16.47 -12.16 -13.99
N GLU A 163 15.88 -12.03 -15.17
CA GLU A 163 15.79 -10.76 -15.89
C GLU A 163 14.90 -9.78 -15.12
N LEU A 164 13.71 -10.22 -14.68
CA LEU A 164 12.83 -9.38 -13.89
C LEU A 164 13.47 -8.96 -12.55
N SER A 165 14.23 -9.86 -11.90
CA SER A 165 14.92 -9.49 -10.66
C SER A 165 16.00 -8.44 -10.90
N ALA A 166 16.77 -8.56 -12.00
CA ALA A 166 17.74 -7.55 -12.41
C ALA A 166 17.09 -6.17 -12.68
N HIS A 167 15.89 -6.16 -13.28
CA HIS A 167 15.11 -4.93 -13.46
C HIS A 167 14.68 -4.32 -12.13
N PHE A 168 14.12 -5.11 -11.21
CA PHE A 168 13.72 -4.62 -9.88
C PHE A 168 14.90 -3.99 -9.13
N THR A 169 16.06 -4.65 -9.15
CA THR A 169 17.30 -4.11 -8.56
C THR A 169 17.73 -2.82 -9.25
N ARG A 170 17.74 -2.78 -10.59
CA ARG A 170 18.10 -1.57 -11.36
C ARG A 170 17.20 -0.39 -11.00
N TRP A 171 15.89 -0.62 -10.92
CA TRP A 171 14.92 0.42 -10.59
C TRP A 171 15.09 0.94 -9.17
N GLN A 172 15.35 0.06 -8.19
CA GLN A 172 15.64 0.47 -6.80
C GLN A 172 16.93 1.30 -6.71
N ARG A 173 17.99 0.89 -7.42
CA ARG A 173 19.24 1.66 -7.52
C ARG A 173 19.00 3.04 -8.12
N ARG A 174 18.32 3.10 -9.27
CA ARG A 174 17.98 4.37 -9.94
C ARG A 174 17.16 5.29 -9.03
N ALA A 175 16.21 4.74 -8.28
CA ALA A 175 15.43 5.49 -7.31
C ALA A 175 16.33 6.12 -6.22
N LEU A 176 17.26 5.35 -5.66
CA LEU A 176 18.22 5.82 -4.66
C LEU A 176 19.17 6.91 -5.19
N GLU A 177 19.61 6.79 -6.45
CA GLU A 177 20.45 7.78 -7.12
C GLU A 177 19.73 9.11 -7.32
N LEU A 178 18.43 9.06 -7.62
CA LEU A 178 17.56 10.23 -7.80
C LEU A 178 17.06 10.82 -6.47
N GLY A 179 17.45 10.25 -5.33
CA GLY A 179 17.14 10.79 -4.01
C GLY A 179 15.84 10.27 -3.38
N PHE A 180 15.19 9.28 -3.99
CA PHE A 180 14.09 8.56 -3.32
C PHE A 180 14.64 7.71 -2.18
N THR A 181 13.75 7.40 -1.23
CA THR A 181 13.99 6.30 -0.30
C THR A 181 13.44 5.00 -0.88
N VAL A 182 14.10 3.87 -0.61
CA VAL A 182 13.58 2.53 -0.92
C VAL A 182 13.54 1.72 0.36
N SER A 183 12.62 0.77 0.45
CA SER A 183 12.53 -0.10 1.63
C SER A 183 13.78 -0.96 1.74
N ARG A 184 14.41 -0.96 2.92
CA ARG A 184 15.53 -1.87 3.19
C ARG A 184 15.00 -3.31 3.25
N PRO A 185 15.69 -4.27 2.61
CA PRO A 185 15.37 -5.68 2.76
C PRO A 185 15.40 -6.10 4.22
N GLY A 186 14.48 -6.97 4.62
CA GLY A 186 14.35 -7.39 6.01
C GLY A 186 13.72 -8.76 6.13
N ALA A 187 13.94 -9.41 7.27
CA ALA A 187 13.39 -10.72 7.54
C ALA A 187 11.86 -10.71 7.40
N ARG A 188 11.33 -11.68 6.64
CA ARG A 188 9.89 -11.82 6.43
C ARG A 188 9.20 -12.06 7.78
N ARG A 189 8.21 -11.24 8.07
CA ARG A 189 7.33 -11.40 9.23
C ARG A 189 5.90 -11.54 8.73
N PRO A 190 5.06 -12.36 9.39
CA PRO A 190 3.65 -12.42 9.10
C PRO A 190 3.02 -11.02 9.17
N CYS A 191 2.01 -10.78 8.33
CA CYS A 191 1.23 -9.55 8.39
C CYS A 191 0.69 -9.35 9.80
N ARG A 192 0.89 -8.16 10.39
CA ARG A 192 0.49 -7.91 11.78
C ARG A 192 -1.02 -8.06 11.98
N THR A 193 -1.83 -7.69 10.99
CA THR A 193 -3.29 -7.77 11.03
C THR A 193 -3.79 -9.21 10.79
N CYS A 194 -3.51 -9.77 9.62
CA CYS A 194 -4.12 -11.04 9.20
C CYS A 194 -3.26 -12.29 9.52
N GLY A 195 -1.98 -12.12 9.85
CA GLY A 195 -1.07 -13.22 10.20
C GLY A 195 -1.22 -13.73 11.64
N HIS A 196 -2.09 -13.11 12.43
CA HIS A 196 -2.39 -13.52 13.80
C HIS A 196 -3.89 -13.74 13.93
N THR A 197 -4.29 -14.99 14.20
CA THR A 197 -5.70 -15.38 14.31
C THR A 197 -6.41 -14.68 15.47
N GLU A 198 -7.74 -14.72 15.46
CA GLU A 198 -8.60 -14.14 16.50
C GLU A 198 -8.48 -12.62 16.63
N GLY A 199 -7.81 -11.96 15.68
CA GLY A 199 -7.81 -10.51 15.54
C GLY A 199 -7.13 -9.75 16.66
N ARG A 200 -6.23 -10.42 17.39
CA ARG A 200 -5.46 -9.85 18.51
C ARG A 200 -4.80 -8.53 18.16
N TYR A 201 -4.28 -8.38 16.94
CA TYR A 201 -3.48 -7.21 16.54
C TYR A 201 -4.14 -6.33 15.46
N GLY A 202 -5.39 -6.61 15.10
CA GLY A 202 -6.17 -5.74 14.21
C GLY A 202 -7.13 -6.51 13.29
N ALA A 203 -7.98 -5.75 12.61
CA ALA A 203 -8.91 -6.21 11.59
C ALA A 203 -8.95 -5.23 10.42
N VAL A 204 -9.51 -5.68 9.30
CA VAL A 204 -10.06 -4.79 8.28
C VAL A 204 -11.53 -4.54 8.59
N ILE A 205 -11.94 -3.27 8.58
CA ILE A 205 -13.29 -2.84 8.92
C ILE A 205 -13.93 -2.26 7.66
N SER A 206 -15.02 -2.87 7.20
CA SER A 206 -15.82 -2.37 6.07
C SER A 206 -16.72 -1.21 6.50
N ALA A 207 -17.24 -0.45 5.53
CA ALA A 207 -18.05 0.74 5.78
C ALA A 207 -19.37 0.48 6.52
N ASP A 208 -19.87 -0.75 6.46
CA ASP A 208 -21.05 -1.25 7.19
C ASP A 208 -20.71 -1.74 8.61
N GLY A 209 -19.43 -1.68 9.01
CA GLY A 209 -18.93 -2.17 10.29
C GLY A 209 -18.58 -3.65 10.30
N THR A 210 -18.67 -4.37 9.17
CA THR A 210 -18.26 -5.78 9.08
C THR A 210 -16.75 -5.92 9.25
N LEU A 211 -16.30 -6.90 10.04
CA LEU A 211 -14.88 -7.22 10.21
C LEU A 211 -14.44 -8.35 9.27
N ALA A 212 -13.28 -8.17 8.68
CA ALA A 212 -12.58 -9.15 7.85
C ALA A 212 -11.14 -9.36 8.35
N SER A 213 -10.61 -10.57 8.22
CA SER A 213 -9.22 -10.86 8.62
C SER A 213 -8.21 -10.08 7.77
N CYS A 214 -8.51 -9.90 6.48
CA CYS A 214 -7.64 -9.26 5.49
C CYS A 214 -8.44 -8.33 4.55
N TRP A 215 -7.77 -7.39 3.88
CA TRP A 215 -8.41 -6.56 2.87
C TRP A 215 -8.87 -7.36 1.65
N GLU A 216 -8.24 -8.50 1.38
CA GLU A 216 -8.61 -9.38 0.26
C GLU A 216 -9.83 -10.28 0.56
N THR A 217 -10.20 -10.36 1.84
CA THR A 217 -11.41 -11.05 2.29
C THR A 217 -12.57 -10.10 2.54
N ALA A 218 -12.30 -8.79 2.63
CA ALA A 218 -13.33 -7.79 2.87
C ALA A 218 -14.38 -7.78 1.75
N GLY A 219 -15.65 -7.83 2.13
CA GLY A 219 -16.78 -7.86 1.20
C GLY A 219 -17.05 -9.22 0.53
N LYS A 220 -16.28 -10.28 0.86
CA LYS A 220 -16.59 -11.64 0.43
C LYS A 220 -17.61 -12.29 1.38
N PRO A 221 -18.76 -12.76 0.88
CA PRO A 221 -19.71 -13.50 1.70
C PRO A 221 -19.05 -14.70 2.37
N ASP A 222 -19.50 -15.01 3.59
CA ASP A 222 -19.06 -16.13 4.43
C ASP A 222 -17.65 -16.01 5.03
N TRP A 223 -16.90 -14.97 4.66
CA TRP A 223 -15.52 -14.73 5.11
C TRP A 223 -15.45 -13.69 6.25
N GLU A 224 -16.60 -13.30 6.80
CA GLU A 224 -16.70 -12.31 7.87
C GLU A 224 -16.32 -12.90 9.22
N VAL A 225 -15.52 -12.15 9.99
CA VAL A 225 -14.98 -12.58 11.29
C VAL A 225 -15.59 -11.84 12.48
N GLY A 226 -16.51 -10.89 12.26
CA GLY A 226 -17.15 -10.13 13.33
C GLY A 226 -17.80 -8.83 12.85
N THR A 227 -18.14 -7.95 13.81
CA THR A 227 -18.63 -6.59 13.55
C THR A 227 -17.95 -5.59 14.47
N ALA A 228 -17.89 -4.32 14.08
CA ALA A 228 -17.36 -3.24 14.92
C ALA A 228 -18.19 -3.03 16.20
N ALA A 229 -19.47 -3.42 16.19
CA ALA A 229 -20.35 -3.31 17.35
C ALA A 229 -20.17 -4.44 18.36
N GLU A 230 -20.01 -5.68 17.88
CA GLU A 230 -19.98 -6.89 18.72
C GLU A 230 -18.57 -7.45 18.91
N GLY A 231 -17.59 -6.99 18.13
CA GLY A 231 -16.24 -7.52 18.08
C GLY A 231 -16.12 -8.77 17.21
N TYR A 232 -15.06 -9.56 17.43
CA TYR A 232 -14.83 -10.82 16.73
C TYR A 232 -15.80 -11.90 17.19
N ARG A 233 -16.22 -12.75 16.24
CA ARG A 233 -16.93 -14.00 16.54
C ARG A 233 -15.99 -14.99 17.24
N PRO A 234 -16.53 -15.99 17.96
CA PRO A 234 -15.74 -17.04 18.59
C PRO A 234 -14.74 -17.72 17.64
N ALA A 235 -13.63 -18.23 18.19
CA ALA A 235 -12.51 -18.78 17.41
C ALA A 235 -12.90 -19.98 16.55
N ASP A 236 -13.81 -20.83 17.02
CA ASP A 236 -14.37 -21.96 16.28
C ASP A 236 -15.22 -21.50 15.08
N ALA A 237 -15.92 -20.37 15.19
CA ALA A 237 -16.71 -19.80 14.11
C ALA A 237 -15.88 -19.02 13.07
N THR A 238 -14.66 -18.59 13.43
CA THR A 238 -13.80 -17.77 12.57
C THR A 238 -12.61 -18.51 11.97
N ARG A 239 -12.28 -19.71 12.48
CA ARG A 239 -11.12 -20.51 12.04
C ARG A 239 -11.05 -20.68 10.52
N ASP A 240 -12.13 -21.14 9.90
CA ASP A 240 -12.17 -21.42 8.45
C ASP A 240 -12.43 -20.16 7.61
N ARG A 241 -12.62 -19.01 8.27
CA ARG A 241 -12.84 -17.69 7.65
C ARG A 241 -11.62 -16.79 7.74
N TRP A 242 -10.62 -17.19 8.53
CA TRP A 242 -9.42 -16.40 8.79
C TRP A 242 -8.38 -16.64 7.71
N ILE A 243 -8.38 -15.79 6.69
CA ILE A 243 -7.46 -15.89 5.55
C ILE A 243 -6.47 -14.73 5.60
N ALA A 244 -5.18 -15.03 5.44
CA ALA A 244 -4.12 -14.03 5.37
C ALA A 244 -3.97 -13.48 3.96
N CYS A 245 -3.45 -12.26 3.82
CA CYS A 245 -3.12 -11.66 2.50
C CYS A 245 -2.11 -12.51 1.72
N GLU A 246 -1.37 -13.39 2.38
CA GLU A 246 -0.39 -14.24 1.73
C GLU A 246 -1.02 -15.50 1.10
N ASP A 247 -2.23 -15.88 1.52
CA ASP A 247 -2.90 -17.12 1.12
C ASP A 247 -3.66 -16.98 -0.22
N LEU A 248 -4.03 -15.74 -0.58
CA LEU A 248 -4.91 -15.46 -1.72
C LEU A 248 -4.16 -15.09 -3.00
N TYR A 249 -2.85 -14.81 -2.93
CA TYR A 249 -2.01 -14.84 -4.11
C TYR A 249 -1.87 -16.30 -4.55
N ARG A 250 -2.77 -16.74 -5.43
CA ARG A 250 -2.50 -17.89 -6.29
C ARG A 250 -1.33 -17.50 -7.15
N TYR A 251 -0.12 -17.76 -6.68
CA TYR A 251 1.03 -17.71 -7.56
C TYR A 251 0.84 -18.85 -8.56
N ASP A 252 0.72 -18.53 -9.84
CA ASP A 252 0.88 -19.53 -10.91
C ASP A 252 2.28 -20.19 -10.83
N GLU A 253 3.19 -19.57 -10.07
CA GLU A 253 4.56 -20.00 -9.84
C GLU A 253 4.75 -20.58 -8.42
N ASP A 254 5.56 -21.63 -8.31
CA ASP A 254 5.93 -22.26 -7.04
C ASP A 254 6.51 -21.23 -6.05
N ALA A 255 6.13 -21.32 -4.77
CA ALA A 255 6.66 -20.50 -3.68
C ALA A 255 8.20 -20.42 -3.66
N ARG A 256 8.90 -21.48 -4.11
CA ARG A 256 10.36 -21.50 -4.25
C ARG A 256 10.88 -20.52 -5.31
N VAL A 257 10.15 -20.35 -6.41
CA VAL A 257 10.52 -19.38 -7.47
C VAL A 257 10.41 -17.97 -6.93
N LEU A 258 9.31 -17.67 -6.23
CA LEU A 258 9.13 -16.37 -5.58
C LEU A 258 10.18 -16.09 -4.51
N ALA A 259 10.53 -17.08 -3.69
CA ALA A 259 11.58 -16.94 -2.69
C ALA A 259 12.91 -16.58 -3.35
N ARG A 260 13.33 -17.33 -4.38
CA ARG A 260 14.57 -17.05 -5.12
C ARG A 260 14.57 -15.67 -5.79
N PHE A 261 13.45 -15.27 -6.37
CA PHE A 261 13.32 -13.94 -6.96
C PHE A 261 13.55 -12.85 -5.92
N ARG A 262 12.87 -12.95 -4.76
CA ARG A 262 13.00 -11.98 -3.67
C ARG A 262 14.41 -11.98 -3.11
N ASP A 263 14.98 -13.15 -2.81
CA ASP A 263 16.34 -13.27 -2.30
C ASP A 263 17.35 -12.63 -3.27
N SER A 264 17.16 -12.79 -4.58
CA SER A 264 18.00 -12.16 -5.59
C SER A 264 17.89 -10.63 -5.55
N VAL A 265 16.67 -10.08 -5.50
CA VAL A 265 16.47 -8.61 -5.44
C VAL A 265 17.03 -8.05 -4.13
N ASP A 266 16.71 -8.68 -3.02
CA ASP A 266 17.07 -8.23 -1.67
C ASP A 266 18.59 -8.30 -1.45
N ALA A 267 19.24 -9.40 -1.83
CA ALA A 267 20.69 -9.54 -1.69
C ALA A 267 21.43 -8.47 -2.52
N THR A 268 21.04 -8.29 -3.79
CA THR A 268 21.72 -7.29 -4.64
C THR A 268 21.45 -5.85 -4.17
N LEU A 269 20.27 -5.55 -3.62
CA LEU A 269 20.02 -4.25 -3.00
C LEU A 269 20.88 -4.06 -1.74
N LEU A 270 21.01 -5.07 -0.88
CA LEU A 270 21.84 -4.99 0.33
C LEU A 270 23.32 -4.76 -0.03
N ASP A 271 23.85 -5.50 -1.00
CA ASP A 271 25.23 -5.32 -1.49
C ASP A 271 25.43 -3.87 -1.98
N TYR A 272 24.49 -3.33 -2.75
CA TYR A 272 24.57 -1.94 -3.22
C TYR A 272 24.49 -0.91 -2.07
N LEU A 273 23.64 -1.15 -1.07
CA LEU A 273 23.54 -0.27 0.09
C LEU A 273 24.85 -0.30 0.90
N ASP A 274 25.53 -1.44 1.00
CA ASP A 274 26.85 -1.57 1.64
C ASP A 274 27.90 -0.80 0.84
N GLU A 275 28.01 -1.08 -0.46
CA GLU A 275 28.97 -0.46 -1.39
C GLU A 275 28.87 1.08 -1.45
N THR A 276 27.68 1.62 -1.20
CA THR A 276 27.40 3.07 -1.26
C THR A 276 27.31 3.74 0.11
N GLU A 277 27.66 3.03 1.20
CA GLU A 277 27.62 3.52 2.59
C GLU A 277 26.22 4.00 3.02
N ARG A 278 25.18 3.30 2.55
CA ARG A 278 23.75 3.58 2.81
C ARG A 278 23.06 2.57 3.74
N LEU A 279 23.81 1.62 4.32
CA LEU A 279 23.29 0.61 5.26
C LEU A 279 22.78 1.17 6.59
#